data_AF-A0A836KHZ0-F1
#
_entry.id   AF-A0A836KHZ0-F1
#
_cell.length_a   1.000
_cell.length_b   1.000
_cell.length_c   1.000
_cell.angle_alpha   90.00
_cell.angle_beta   90.00
_cell.angle_gamma   90.00
#
_symmetry.space_group_name_H-M   'P 1'
#
loop_
_entity.id
_entity.type
_entity.pdbx_description
1 polymer ?
#
loop_
_entity_poly.entity_id
_entity_poly.type
_entity_poly.pdbx_seq_one_letter_code
_entity_poly.pdbx_strand_id
1 'polypeptide(L)'
;MRDRARVPMLQLREGCRRWFSGWATGSILGTDTTSGSLLKTLQDDLRNENELRAKGIGETLQNYVHRAELSHMESPQADEQFLKALDAKVDDLFARIPLPQDPMKAALALTDDEVREEAAGELVKEAVREMYWRKLDARRAEELRLKRAREKMQEQGVNRYYDELREEEKLREYAETRRAAGRTAVETRSPVGKVSDEPLPGDVDSTLSAEALRKELTEVKAKMAQLEELLRCKT
;
A
#
# COMPACT_ATOMS: atom_id res chain seq x y z
N MET A 1 35.93 29.65 24.31
CA MET A 1 36.13 29.20 22.91
C MET A 1 35.20 28.03 22.70
N ARG A 2 34.02 28.15 22.07
CA ARG A 2 33.80 28.29 20.59
C ARG A 2 34.64 27.21 19.88
N ASP A 3 34.07 26.15 19.30
CA ASP A 3 33.04 26.18 18.27
C ASP A 3 32.17 24.90 18.16
N ARG A 4 30.93 25.14 17.72
CA ARG A 4 29.96 24.16 17.20
C ARG A 4 30.41 23.69 15.81
N ALA A 5 30.60 22.39 15.62
CA ALA A 5 30.78 21.82 14.28
C ALA A 5 29.41 21.63 13.62
N ARG A 6 29.22 22.36 12.51
CA ARG A 6 28.02 22.43 11.68
C ARG A 6 27.96 21.27 10.69
N VAL A 7 26.74 20.80 10.47
CA VAL A 7 26.31 19.99 9.32
C VAL A 7 26.50 20.80 8.03
N PRO A 8 27.14 20.27 6.97
CA PRO A 8 27.10 20.90 5.67
C PRO A 8 25.82 20.51 4.93
N MET A 9 24.85 21.43 4.90
CA MET A 9 23.81 21.46 3.85
C MET A 9 24.48 21.83 2.53
N LEU A 10 24.45 20.91 1.55
CA LEU A 10 24.77 21.22 0.17
C LEU A 10 23.51 21.68 -0.58
N GLN A 11 23.71 22.80 -1.24
CA GLN A 11 22.83 23.62 -2.05
C GLN A 11 22.32 22.84 -3.28
N LEU A 12 21.03 22.92 -3.59
CA LEU A 12 20.46 23.82 -4.61
C LEU A 12 21.15 23.70 -5.99
N ARG A 13 20.51 22.94 -6.88
CA ARG A 13 20.70 22.98 -8.33
C ARG A 13 19.31 22.78 -8.96
N GLU A 14 18.58 23.86 -9.18
CA GLU A 14 18.47 24.61 -10.44
C GLU A 14 17.89 23.77 -11.59
N GLY A 15 16.65 24.08 -11.97
CA GLY A 15 15.94 23.46 -13.08
C GLY A 15 14.66 24.19 -13.52
N CYS A 16 14.59 25.52 -13.41
CA CYS A 16 13.55 26.33 -14.04
C CYS A 16 13.91 26.60 -15.51
N ARG A 17 13.29 25.90 -16.46
CA ARG A 17 13.36 26.25 -17.88
C ARG A 17 12.22 27.22 -18.23
N ARG A 18 12.43 28.52 -17.99
CA ARG A 18 11.70 29.61 -18.66
C ARG A 18 12.24 29.76 -20.08
N TRP A 19 11.37 29.63 -21.07
CA TRP A 19 11.65 30.02 -22.45
C TRP A 19 11.07 31.42 -22.67
N PHE A 20 11.93 32.42 -22.86
CA PHE A 20 11.57 33.72 -23.44
C PHE A 20 12.68 34.15 -24.41
N SER A 21 12.36 34.20 -25.70
CA SER A 21 12.98 35.02 -26.75
C SER A 21 12.31 34.68 -28.09
N GLY A 22 11.89 35.56 -28.99
CA GLY A 22 11.83 37.02 -29.05
C GLY A 22 10.52 37.38 -29.80
N TRP A 23 10.23 38.61 -30.20
CA TRP A 23 11.13 39.61 -30.79
C TRP A 23 10.80 41.02 -30.31
N ALA A 24 11.85 41.82 -30.24
CA ALA A 24 11.75 43.26 -30.18
C ALA A 24 11.50 43.82 -31.59
N THR A 25 10.54 44.72 -31.72
CA THR A 25 10.57 45.82 -32.69
C THR A 25 9.89 47.02 -32.05
N GLY A 26 10.67 48.06 -31.77
CA GLY A 26 10.16 49.34 -31.31
C GLY A 26 9.55 50.15 -32.45
N SER A 27 8.68 51.09 -32.09
CA SER A 27 8.31 52.22 -32.94
C SER A 27 8.14 53.47 -32.07
N ILE A 28 8.73 54.56 -32.53
CA ILE A 28 9.15 55.76 -31.76
C ILE A 28 8.15 56.91 -31.89
N LEU A 29 7.03 56.75 -32.60
CA LEU A 29 5.96 57.75 -32.71
C LEU A 29 4.61 57.07 -32.55
N GLY A 30 4.06 57.16 -31.34
CA GLY A 30 2.87 56.46 -30.90
C GLY A 30 1.62 56.79 -31.71
N THR A 31 1.16 55.80 -32.48
CA THR A 31 -0.24 55.35 -32.60
C THR A 31 -0.24 54.24 -33.65
N ASP A 32 0.02 53.00 -33.23
CA ASP A 32 -0.28 51.85 -34.08
C ASP A 32 -1.81 51.77 -34.18
N THR A 33 -2.32 51.97 -35.40
CA THR A 33 -3.72 51.74 -35.76
C THR A 33 -4.09 50.33 -35.31
N THR A 34 -4.85 50.23 -34.22
CA THR A 34 -5.36 48.96 -33.73
C THR A 34 -6.17 48.32 -34.86
N SER A 35 -5.78 47.11 -35.24
CA SER A 35 -6.47 46.35 -36.29
C SER A 35 -7.96 46.32 -35.96
N GLY A 36 -8.83 46.62 -36.92
CA GLY A 36 -10.28 46.70 -36.68
C GLY A 36 -10.89 45.41 -36.10
N SER A 37 -10.18 44.29 -36.19
CA SER A 37 -10.51 43.04 -35.50
C SER A 37 -10.34 43.14 -33.98
N LEU A 38 -9.34 43.87 -33.48
CA LEU A 38 -9.03 44.02 -32.05
C LEU A 38 -10.05 44.92 -31.34
N LEU A 39 -10.50 45.98 -32.02
CA LEU A 39 -11.61 46.82 -31.53
C LEU A 39 -12.94 46.06 -31.52
N LYS A 40 -13.20 45.20 -32.51
CA LYS A 40 -14.37 44.31 -32.51
C LYS A 40 -14.32 43.30 -31.38
N THR A 41 -13.18 42.64 -31.17
CA THR A 41 -13.04 41.71 -30.03
C THR A 41 -13.19 42.42 -28.70
N LEU A 42 -12.64 43.63 -28.53
CA LEU A 42 -12.85 44.39 -27.29
C LEU A 42 -14.31 44.81 -27.11
N GLN A 43 -15.02 45.14 -28.19
CA GLN A 43 -16.44 45.48 -28.14
C GLN A 43 -17.31 44.26 -27.78
N ASP A 44 -17.01 43.10 -28.36
CA ASP A 44 -17.69 41.84 -28.05
C ASP A 44 -17.32 41.37 -26.64
N ASP A 45 -16.08 41.53 -26.20
CA ASP A 45 -15.63 41.23 -24.83
C ASP A 45 -16.31 42.14 -23.81
N LEU A 46 -16.45 43.44 -24.08
CA LEU A 46 -17.19 44.37 -23.21
C LEU A 46 -18.69 44.07 -23.19
N ARG A 47 -19.29 43.61 -24.29
CA ARG A 47 -20.68 43.13 -24.30
C ARG A 47 -20.82 41.86 -23.48
N ASN A 48 -19.93 40.90 -23.66
CA ASN A 48 -19.90 39.65 -22.90
C ASN A 48 -19.61 39.88 -21.40
N GLU A 49 -18.74 40.82 -21.05
CA GLU A 49 -18.46 41.18 -19.66
C GLU A 49 -19.66 41.87 -18.99
N ASN A 50 -20.40 42.72 -19.71
CA ASN A 50 -21.63 43.31 -19.20
C ASN A 50 -22.75 42.27 -19.03
N GLU A 51 -22.86 41.31 -19.95
CA GLU A 51 -23.76 40.17 -19.78
C GLU A 51 -23.33 39.26 -18.62
N LEU A 52 -22.02 39.09 -18.38
CA LEU A 52 -21.47 38.35 -17.25
C LEU A 52 -21.60 39.11 -15.92
N ARG A 53 -21.58 40.44 -15.90
CA ARG A 53 -21.91 41.24 -14.70
C ARG A 53 -23.40 41.19 -14.38
N ALA A 54 -24.26 41.20 -15.40
CA ALA A 54 -25.69 40.99 -15.22
C ALA A 54 -26.05 39.55 -14.87
N LYS A 55 -25.16 38.57 -15.10
CA LYS A 55 -25.40 37.14 -14.79
C LYS A 55 -24.47 36.55 -13.71
N GLY A 56 -23.60 37.36 -13.11
CA GLY A 56 -22.52 36.88 -12.25
C GLY A 56 -22.61 37.46 -10.84
N ILE A 57 -22.83 36.58 -9.86
CA ILE A 57 -22.63 36.64 -8.39
C ILE A 57 -23.16 37.88 -7.62
N GLY A 58 -23.01 39.09 -8.16
CA GLY A 58 -23.54 40.34 -7.62
C GLY A 58 -25.07 40.42 -7.60
N GLU A 59 -25.77 39.90 -8.62
CA GLU A 59 -27.24 39.84 -8.58
C GLU A 59 -27.75 38.81 -7.56
N THR A 60 -27.06 37.67 -7.39
CA THR A 60 -27.44 36.73 -6.34
C THR A 60 -27.18 37.33 -4.95
N LEU A 61 -26.07 38.04 -4.72
CA LEU A 61 -25.77 38.68 -3.44
C LEU A 61 -26.65 39.90 -3.14
N GLN A 62 -26.97 40.75 -4.12
CA GLN A 62 -27.91 41.86 -3.93
C GLN A 62 -29.32 41.36 -3.63
N ASN A 63 -29.73 40.24 -4.22
CA ASN A 63 -31.00 39.57 -3.89
C ASN A 63 -31.01 38.98 -2.47
N TYR A 64 -29.87 38.56 -1.90
CA TYR A 64 -29.80 38.12 -0.51
C TYR A 64 -29.82 39.29 0.48
N VAL A 65 -29.20 40.42 0.15
CA VAL A 65 -29.24 41.62 1.02
C VAL A 65 -30.64 42.24 1.06
N HIS A 66 -31.36 42.28 -0.08
CA HIS A 66 -32.75 42.76 -0.12
C HIS A 66 -33.77 41.75 0.44
N ARG A 67 -33.42 40.46 0.55
CA ARG A 67 -34.24 39.45 1.24
C ARG A 67 -33.97 39.40 2.75
N ALA A 68 -32.75 39.67 3.20
CA ALA A 68 -32.40 39.66 4.62
C ALA A 68 -33.05 40.82 5.38
N GLU A 69 -33.27 41.97 4.74
CA GLU A 69 -33.91 43.14 5.37
C GLU A 69 -35.46 43.09 5.38
N LEU A 70 -36.06 42.05 4.78
CA LEU A 70 -37.51 41.80 4.80
C LEU A 70 -37.91 40.50 5.52
N SER A 71 -36.96 39.78 6.13
CA SER A 71 -37.25 38.54 6.87
C SER A 71 -37.89 38.75 8.25
N HIS A 72 -38.27 39.99 8.58
CA HIS A 72 -39.08 40.29 9.77
C HIS A 72 -40.58 40.30 9.47
N MET A 73 -40.99 40.03 8.22
CA MET A 73 -42.38 39.99 7.80
C MET A 73 -42.73 38.73 6.99
N GLU A 74 -42.13 37.59 7.32
CA GLU A 74 -42.83 36.33 7.06
C GLU A 74 -44.05 36.32 7.99
N SER A 75 -45.24 36.33 7.39
CA SER A 75 -46.49 36.22 8.14
C SER A 75 -46.42 34.96 9.01
N PRO A 76 -46.99 34.95 10.24
CA PRO A 76 -47.10 33.74 11.04
C PRO A 76 -47.66 32.54 10.24
N GLN A 77 -48.49 32.83 9.24
CA GLN A 77 -49.03 31.85 8.30
C GLN A 77 -48.02 31.26 7.31
N ALA A 78 -47.02 32.04 6.88
CA ALA A 78 -45.93 31.57 6.03
C ALA A 78 -44.98 30.66 6.82
N ASP A 79 -44.69 31.01 8.08
CA ASP A 79 -43.90 30.16 8.99
C ASP A 79 -44.58 28.82 9.25
N GLU A 80 -45.90 28.84 9.49
CA GLU A 80 -46.69 27.61 9.64
C GLU A 80 -46.65 26.74 8.37
N GLN A 81 -46.71 27.34 7.18
CA GLN A 81 -46.62 26.60 5.91
C GLN A 81 -45.22 26.01 5.71
N PHE A 82 -44.19 26.76 6.09
CA PHE A 82 -42.81 26.29 6.03
C PHE A 82 -42.57 25.12 6.98
N LEU A 83 -43.02 25.21 8.24
CA LEU A 83 -42.92 24.12 9.22
C LEU A 83 -43.64 22.86 8.73
N LYS A 84 -44.85 22.99 8.20
CA LYS A 84 -45.59 21.86 7.62
C LYS A 84 -44.85 21.23 6.43
N ALA A 85 -44.24 22.06 5.58
CA ALA A 85 -43.43 21.58 4.46
C ALA A 85 -42.12 20.90 4.93
N LEU A 86 -41.59 21.32 6.08
CA LEU A 86 -40.40 20.75 6.70
C LEU A 86 -40.73 19.39 7.34
N ASP A 87 -41.81 19.31 8.10
CA ASP A 87 -42.32 18.06 8.69
C ASP A 87 -42.60 17.02 7.59
N ALA A 88 -43.27 17.42 6.51
CA ALA A 88 -43.54 16.53 5.38
C ALA A 88 -42.26 15.98 4.72
N LYS A 89 -41.19 16.78 4.65
CA LYS A 89 -39.89 16.34 4.12
C LYS A 89 -39.16 15.42 5.10
N VAL A 90 -39.26 15.69 6.40
CA VAL A 90 -38.70 14.86 7.46
C VAL A 90 -39.38 13.49 7.44
N ASP A 91 -40.71 13.46 7.37
CA ASP A 91 -41.49 12.23 7.26
C ASP A 91 -41.15 11.45 5.99
N ASP A 92 -41.01 12.11 4.83
CA ASP A 92 -40.59 11.46 3.57
C ASP A 92 -39.17 10.88 3.67
N LEU A 93 -38.24 11.56 4.35
CA LEU A 93 -36.89 11.04 4.61
C LEU A 93 -36.93 9.80 5.52
N PHE A 94 -37.67 9.84 6.63
CA PHE A 94 -37.78 8.71 7.54
C PHE A 94 -38.60 7.56 6.98
N ALA A 95 -39.55 7.83 6.08
CA ALA A 95 -40.29 6.79 5.35
C ALA A 95 -39.39 6.05 4.34
N ARG A 96 -38.37 6.72 3.79
CA ARG A 96 -37.42 6.13 2.83
C ARG A 96 -36.29 5.35 3.50
N ILE A 97 -35.94 5.68 4.74
CA ILE A 97 -34.91 4.96 5.48
C ILE A 97 -35.56 3.71 6.09
N PRO A 98 -35.22 2.49 5.65
CA PRO A 98 -35.76 1.30 6.27
C PRO A 98 -35.26 1.23 7.71
N LEU A 99 -36.17 1.41 8.66
CA LEU A 99 -35.85 1.19 10.06
C LEU A 99 -35.58 -0.30 10.27
N PRO A 100 -34.46 -0.66 10.94
CA PRO A 100 -34.21 -2.06 11.26
C PRO A 100 -35.33 -2.60 12.16
N GLN A 101 -35.72 -3.86 11.93
CA GLN A 101 -36.73 -4.55 12.75
C GLN A 101 -36.38 -4.57 14.24
N ASP A 102 -35.08 -4.56 14.56
CA ASP A 102 -34.56 -4.44 15.91
C ASP A 102 -33.42 -3.40 15.94
N PRO A 103 -33.69 -2.16 16.42
CA PRO A 103 -32.69 -1.10 16.44
C PRO A 103 -31.57 -1.38 17.44
N MET A 104 -31.84 -2.10 18.52
CA MET A 104 -30.84 -2.40 19.54
C MET A 104 -29.84 -3.43 19.02
N LYS A 105 -30.32 -4.45 18.32
CA LYS A 105 -29.45 -5.44 17.66
C LYS A 105 -28.60 -4.81 16.55
N ALA A 106 -29.17 -3.90 15.77
CA ALA A 106 -28.43 -3.20 14.72
C ALA A 106 -27.34 -2.28 15.29
N ALA A 107 -27.62 -1.59 16.40
CA ALA A 107 -26.65 -0.71 17.07
C ALA A 107 -25.50 -1.48 17.76
N LEU A 108 -25.75 -2.73 18.18
CA LEU A 108 -24.76 -3.61 18.79
C LEU A 108 -24.05 -4.54 17.79
N ALA A 109 -24.46 -4.53 16.53
CA ALA A 109 -23.81 -5.33 15.50
C ALA A 109 -22.40 -4.79 15.26
N LEU A 110 -21.42 -5.69 15.22
CA LEU A 110 -20.05 -5.34 14.86
C LEU A 110 -20.04 -4.68 13.49
N THR A 111 -19.35 -3.56 13.41
CA THR A 111 -19.13 -2.86 12.15
C THR A 111 -18.12 -3.63 11.30
N ASP A 112 -18.20 -3.47 9.97
CA ASP A 112 -17.26 -4.12 9.06
C ASP A 112 -15.79 -3.78 9.38
N ASP A 113 -15.54 -2.60 9.94
CA ASP A 113 -14.21 -2.16 10.33
C ASP A 113 -13.72 -2.87 11.60
N GLU A 114 -14.58 -3.09 12.59
CA GLU A 114 -14.26 -3.89 13.79
C GLU A 114 -13.97 -5.35 13.42
N VAL A 115 -14.73 -5.94 12.49
CA VAL A 115 -14.48 -7.30 12.00
C VAL A 115 -13.13 -7.39 11.29
N ARG A 116 -12.75 -6.38 10.50
CA ARG A 116 -11.43 -6.32 9.85
C ARG A 116 -10.31 -6.17 10.87
N GLU A 117 -10.51 -5.36 11.90
CA GLU A 117 -9.52 -5.18 12.96
C GLU A 117 -9.32 -6.48 13.75
N GLU A 118 -10.40 -7.19 14.07
CA GLU A 118 -10.33 -8.50 14.72
C GLU A 118 -9.52 -9.50 13.86
N ALA A 119 -9.83 -9.59 12.57
CA ALA A 119 -9.10 -10.45 11.63
C ALA A 119 -7.61 -10.07 11.54
N ALA A 120 -7.29 -8.78 11.47
CA ALA A 120 -5.90 -8.30 11.49
C ALA A 120 -5.19 -8.67 12.81
N GLY A 121 -5.90 -8.55 13.94
CA GLY A 121 -5.40 -8.95 15.25
C GLY A 121 -5.13 -10.46 15.33
N GLU A 122 -5.95 -11.30 14.72
CA GLU A 122 -5.72 -12.74 14.63
C GLU A 122 -4.47 -13.09 13.83
N LEU A 123 -4.25 -12.44 12.69
CA LEU A 123 -3.02 -12.62 11.89
C LEU A 123 -1.77 -12.30 12.71
N VAL A 124 -1.79 -11.22 13.50
CA VAL A 124 -0.66 -10.88 14.38
C VAL A 124 -0.46 -11.95 15.46
N LYS A 125 -1.55 -12.45 16.07
CA LYS A 125 -1.46 -13.55 17.06
C LYS A 125 -0.84 -14.79 16.44
N GLU A 126 -1.21 -15.15 15.22
CA GLU A 126 -0.66 -16.30 14.50
C GLU A 126 0.81 -16.11 14.15
N ALA A 127 1.19 -14.93 13.63
CA ALA A 127 2.58 -14.61 13.33
C ALA A 127 3.47 -14.70 14.59
N VAL A 128 2.98 -14.19 15.73
CA VAL A 128 3.70 -14.30 17.01
C VAL A 128 3.83 -15.75 17.47
N ARG A 129 2.76 -16.55 17.34
CA ARG A 129 2.81 -17.98 17.67
C ARG A 129 3.84 -18.70 16.80
N GLU A 130 3.83 -18.48 15.48
CA GLU A 130 4.78 -19.12 14.57
C GLU A 130 6.23 -18.74 14.90
N MET A 131 6.49 -17.45 15.12
CA MET A 131 7.81 -16.97 15.55
C MET A 131 8.28 -17.62 16.85
N TYR A 132 7.38 -17.79 17.81
CA TYR A 132 7.67 -18.49 19.06
C TYR A 132 8.05 -19.96 18.82
N TRP A 133 7.29 -20.68 17.99
CA TRP A 133 7.60 -22.07 17.63
C TRP A 133 8.95 -22.20 16.91
N ARG A 134 9.21 -21.36 15.91
CA ARG A 134 10.51 -21.32 15.22
C ARG A 134 11.66 -21.08 16.20
N LYS A 135 11.46 -20.21 17.20
CA LYS A 135 12.46 -19.95 18.25
C LYS A 135 12.67 -21.17 19.16
N LEU A 136 11.61 -21.88 19.53
CA LEU A 136 11.73 -23.12 20.30
C LEU A 136 12.47 -24.20 19.53
N ASP A 137 12.15 -24.38 18.25
CA ASP A 137 12.80 -25.38 17.41
C ASP A 137 14.27 -25.05 17.16
N ALA A 138 14.60 -23.77 16.91
CA ALA A 138 15.98 -23.32 16.82
C ALA A 138 16.76 -23.59 18.12
N ARG A 139 16.15 -23.35 19.29
CA ARG A 139 16.76 -23.67 20.59
C ARG A 139 17.01 -25.16 20.75
N ARG A 140 16.02 -26.01 20.43
CA ARG A 140 16.17 -27.47 20.48
C ARG A 140 17.27 -27.96 19.53
N ALA A 141 17.34 -27.41 18.33
CA ALA A 141 18.38 -27.73 17.36
C ALA A 141 19.78 -27.35 17.89
N GLU A 142 19.93 -26.16 18.47
CA GLU A 142 21.19 -25.73 19.10
C GLU A 142 21.56 -26.59 20.30
N GLU A 143 20.60 -26.94 21.16
CA GLU A 143 20.84 -27.84 22.30
C GLU A 143 21.33 -29.22 21.83
N LEU A 144 20.73 -29.78 20.78
CA LEU A 144 21.19 -31.03 20.18
C LEU A 144 22.59 -30.89 19.56
N ARG A 145 22.87 -29.78 18.87
CA ARG A 145 24.18 -29.49 18.30
C ARG A 145 25.25 -29.44 19.38
N LEU A 146 24.99 -28.73 20.48
CA LEU A 146 25.90 -28.61 21.62
C LEU A 146 26.09 -29.94 22.35
N LYS A 147 25.03 -30.74 22.52
CA LYS A 147 25.13 -32.09 23.10
C LYS A 147 26.04 -32.98 22.27
N ARG A 148 25.83 -33.05 20.96
CA ARG A 148 26.69 -33.83 20.03
C ARG A 148 28.13 -33.34 20.04
N ALA A 149 28.34 -32.02 20.06
CA ALA A 149 29.69 -31.44 20.16
C ALA A 149 30.38 -31.86 21.47
N ARG A 150 29.64 -31.84 22.59
CA ARG A 150 30.14 -32.28 23.90
C ARG A 150 30.50 -33.76 23.90
N GLU A 151 29.66 -34.60 23.34
CA GLU A 151 29.90 -36.05 23.19
C GLU A 151 31.17 -36.30 22.36
N LYS A 152 31.29 -35.67 21.18
CA LYS A 152 32.51 -35.77 20.35
C LYS A 152 33.78 -35.33 21.07
N MET A 153 33.73 -34.20 21.80
CA MET A 153 34.87 -33.73 22.60
C MET A 153 35.26 -34.73 23.70
N GLN A 154 34.30 -35.42 24.30
CA GLN A 154 34.56 -36.47 25.29
C GLN A 154 35.18 -37.72 24.66
N GLU A 155 34.71 -38.12 23.47
CA GLU A 155 35.18 -39.32 22.77
C GLU A 155 36.57 -39.14 22.14
N GLN A 156 36.80 -38.03 21.45
CA GLN A 156 38.01 -37.81 20.63
C GLN A 156 39.07 -36.96 21.33
N GLY A 157 38.70 -36.29 22.41
CA GLY A 157 39.54 -35.31 23.10
C GLY A 157 39.44 -33.91 22.48
N VAL A 158 39.60 -32.90 23.33
CA VAL A 158 39.34 -31.48 23.00
C VAL A 158 40.18 -30.97 21.82
N ASN A 159 41.46 -31.34 21.76
CA ASN A 159 42.37 -30.83 20.71
C ASN A 159 41.99 -31.34 19.32
N ARG A 160 41.70 -32.64 19.19
CA ARG A 160 41.30 -33.24 17.90
C ARG A 160 40.00 -32.65 17.37
N TYR A 161 39.03 -32.42 18.25
CA TYR A 161 37.77 -31.79 17.90
C TYR A 161 37.96 -30.39 17.30
N TYR A 162 38.82 -29.54 17.89
CA TYR A 162 39.07 -28.20 17.35
C TYR A 162 39.92 -28.20 16.08
N ASP A 163 40.83 -29.16 15.92
CA ASP A 163 41.60 -29.32 14.68
C ASP A 163 40.68 -29.71 13.52
N GLU A 164 39.76 -30.67 13.73
CA GLU A 164 38.73 -31.05 12.74
C GLU A 164 37.82 -29.86 12.40
N LEU A 165 37.37 -29.10 13.39
CA LEU A 165 36.52 -27.92 13.17
C LEU A 165 37.20 -26.86 12.30
N ARG A 166 38.52 -26.68 12.49
CA ARG A 166 39.33 -25.73 11.72
C ARG A 166 39.51 -26.18 10.27
N GLU A 167 39.68 -27.48 10.04
CA GLU A 167 39.75 -28.03 8.68
C GLU A 167 38.39 -27.96 7.97
N GLU A 168 37.28 -28.21 8.68
CA GLU A 168 35.92 -28.03 8.12
C GLU A 168 35.65 -26.57 7.72
N GLU A 169 36.10 -25.60 8.52
CA GLU A 169 35.94 -24.18 8.22
C GLU A 169 36.73 -23.77 6.97
N LYS A 170 37.98 -24.23 6.82
CA LYS A 170 38.77 -24.04 5.60
C LYS A 170 38.08 -24.63 4.37
N LEU A 171 37.48 -25.82 4.50
CA LEU A 171 36.73 -26.45 3.41
C LEU A 171 35.48 -25.66 3.03
N ARG A 172 34.77 -25.08 4.01
CA ARG A 172 33.64 -24.17 3.74
C ARG A 172 34.08 -22.91 3.02
N GLU A 173 35.13 -22.26 3.51
CA GLU A 173 35.67 -21.05 2.89
C GLU A 173 36.14 -21.33 1.44
N TYR A 174 36.78 -22.49 1.21
CA TYR A 174 37.13 -22.94 -0.14
C TYR A 174 35.91 -23.19 -1.03
N ALA A 175 34.84 -23.79 -0.50
CA ALA A 175 33.60 -24.00 -1.24
C ALA A 175 32.87 -22.68 -1.56
N GLU A 176 32.86 -21.74 -0.62
CA GLU A 176 32.26 -20.41 -0.79
C GLU A 176 33.02 -19.56 -1.81
N THR A 177 34.35 -19.54 -1.75
CA THR A 177 35.20 -18.86 -2.75
C THR A 177 35.03 -19.46 -4.14
N ARG A 178 34.93 -20.80 -4.26
CA ARG A 178 34.62 -21.47 -5.52
C ARG A 178 33.23 -21.13 -6.05
N ARG A 179 32.21 -21.06 -5.19
CA ARG A 179 30.85 -20.63 -5.57
C ARG A 179 30.81 -19.16 -6.00
N ALA A 180 31.54 -18.29 -5.32
CA ALA A 180 31.64 -16.87 -5.68
C ALA A 180 32.35 -16.69 -7.03
N ALA A 181 33.44 -17.42 -7.28
CA ALA A 181 34.13 -17.43 -8.58
C ALA A 181 33.25 -17.96 -9.73
N GLY A 182 32.36 -18.92 -9.44
CA GLY A 182 31.37 -19.41 -10.41
C GLY A 182 30.29 -18.37 -10.77
N ARG A 183 29.94 -17.47 -9.85
CA ARG A 183 28.96 -16.39 -10.11
C ARG A 183 29.57 -15.24 -10.92
N THR A 184 30.82 -14.86 -10.65
CA THR A 184 31.51 -13.80 -11.41
C THR A 184 31.90 -14.22 -12.84
N ALA A 185 32.04 -15.53 -13.10
CA ALA A 185 32.28 -16.04 -14.45
C ALA A 185 31.06 -15.98 -15.39
N VAL A 186 29.84 -15.81 -14.86
CA VAL A 186 28.59 -15.74 -15.66
C VAL A 186 28.28 -14.31 -16.13
N GLU A 187 28.82 -13.26 -15.48
CA GLU A 187 28.52 -11.85 -15.79
C GLU A 187 29.38 -11.22 -16.91
N THR A 188 30.32 -11.94 -17.52
CA THR A 188 31.15 -11.40 -18.63
C THR A 188 30.74 -11.86 -20.02
N ARG A 189 29.63 -12.59 -20.18
CA ARG A 189 29.08 -12.92 -21.51
C ARG A 189 27.88 -12.04 -21.85
N SER A 190 28.18 -10.89 -22.48
CA SER A 190 27.25 -10.15 -23.33
C SER A 190 26.60 -11.09 -24.38
N PRO A 191 25.31 -10.93 -24.72
CA PRO A 191 24.60 -11.86 -25.58
C PRO A 191 24.90 -11.57 -27.04
N VAL A 192 25.76 -12.38 -27.66
CA VAL A 192 25.74 -12.58 -29.11
C VAL A 192 25.67 -14.07 -29.35
N GLY A 193 24.64 -14.45 -30.11
CA GLY A 193 24.06 -15.78 -30.11
C GLY A 193 25.02 -16.93 -30.42
N LYS A 194 24.68 -18.07 -29.84
CA LYS A 194 24.48 -19.34 -30.53
C LYS A 194 23.88 -20.33 -29.55
N VAL A 195 22.75 -20.90 -29.96
CA VAL A 195 22.12 -22.05 -29.33
C VAL A 195 23.09 -23.22 -29.45
N SER A 196 23.52 -23.74 -28.31
CA SER A 196 24.09 -25.07 -28.18
C SER A 196 23.43 -25.70 -26.97
N ASP A 197 22.51 -26.61 -27.24
CA ASP A 197 21.93 -27.53 -26.27
C ASP A 197 23.04 -28.47 -25.78
N GLU A 198 23.36 -28.44 -24.49
CA GLU A 198 23.85 -29.61 -23.73
C GLU A 198 23.58 -29.41 -22.23
N PRO A 199 23.33 -30.50 -21.47
CA PRO A 199 22.45 -30.49 -20.32
C PRO A 199 23.19 -30.22 -19.00
N LEU A 200 22.53 -29.45 -18.13
CA LEU A 200 22.90 -29.26 -16.72
C LEU A 200 22.81 -30.60 -15.96
N PRO A 201 23.72 -30.86 -14.99
CA PRO A 201 23.54 -31.95 -14.04
C PRO A 201 22.38 -31.55 -13.11
N GLY A 202 21.23 -32.18 -13.31
CA GLY A 202 20.08 -32.02 -12.45
C GLY A 202 20.39 -32.57 -11.07
N ASP A 203 20.14 -31.74 -10.06
CA ASP A 203 19.84 -32.19 -8.70
C ASP A 203 18.70 -33.20 -8.79
N VAL A 204 19.07 -34.47 -8.67
CA VAL A 204 18.15 -35.58 -8.51
C VAL A 204 17.67 -35.49 -7.07
N ASP A 205 16.43 -35.03 -6.89
CA ASP A 205 15.48 -35.46 -5.84
C ASP A 205 14.51 -34.32 -5.48
N SER A 206 13.58 -33.97 -6.39
CA SER A 206 12.33 -33.24 -6.02
C SER A 206 11.31 -33.18 -7.17
N THR A 207 11.14 -34.28 -7.92
CA THR A 207 10.02 -34.41 -8.86
C THR A 207 9.17 -35.61 -8.48
N LEU A 208 8.63 -35.59 -7.26
CA LEU A 208 7.40 -36.34 -7.00
C LEU A 208 6.35 -35.76 -7.95
N SER A 209 5.97 -36.57 -8.94
CA SER A 209 4.94 -36.24 -9.93
C SER A 209 3.73 -35.61 -9.24
N ALA A 210 3.09 -34.62 -9.86
CA ALA A 210 1.87 -34.00 -9.35
C ALA A 210 0.78 -35.04 -9.02
N GLU A 211 0.83 -36.23 -9.61
CA GLU A 211 -0.03 -37.37 -9.30
C GLU A 211 0.29 -38.04 -7.95
N ALA A 212 1.56 -38.11 -7.56
CA ALA A 212 1.99 -38.64 -6.27
C ALA A 212 1.47 -37.75 -5.12
N LEU A 213 1.61 -36.43 -5.27
CA LEU A 213 1.08 -35.46 -4.29
C LEU A 213 -0.45 -35.53 -4.16
N ARG A 214 -1.16 -35.77 -5.27
CA ARG A 214 -2.62 -35.96 -5.24
C ARG A 214 -3.01 -37.24 -4.49
N LYS A 215 -2.26 -38.34 -4.67
CA LYS A 215 -2.48 -39.60 -3.94
C LYS A 215 -2.26 -39.42 -2.45
N GLU A 216 -1.16 -38.79 -2.05
CA GLU A 216 -0.87 -38.50 -0.64
C GLU A 216 -1.95 -37.61 -0.01
N LEU A 217 -2.43 -36.58 -0.71
CA LEU A 217 -3.53 -35.74 -0.25
C LEU A 217 -4.83 -36.53 -0.05
N THR A 218 -5.17 -37.45 -0.96
CA THR A 218 -6.35 -38.30 -0.78
C THR A 218 -6.21 -39.27 0.39
N GLU A 219 -5.01 -39.79 0.63
CA GLU A 219 -4.74 -40.68 1.75
C GLU A 219 -4.83 -39.94 3.10
N VAL A 220 -4.27 -38.74 3.18
CA VAL A 220 -4.36 -37.89 4.38
C VAL A 220 -5.82 -37.50 4.65
N LYS A 221 -6.60 -37.15 3.62
CA LYS A 221 -8.03 -36.87 3.77
C LYS A 221 -8.80 -38.08 4.30
N ALA A 222 -8.49 -39.29 3.83
CA ALA A 222 -9.12 -40.51 4.33
C ALA A 222 -8.78 -40.77 5.82
N LYS A 223 -7.52 -40.58 6.21
CA LYS A 223 -7.08 -40.72 7.62
C LYS A 223 -7.76 -39.69 8.53
N MET A 224 -7.93 -38.45 8.06
CA MET A 224 -8.66 -37.43 8.82
C MET A 224 -10.13 -37.78 9.00
N ALA A 225 -10.81 -38.23 7.95
CA ALA A 225 -12.20 -38.67 8.05
C ALA A 225 -12.39 -39.82 9.05
N GLN A 226 -11.47 -40.79 9.06
CA GLN A 226 -11.48 -41.89 10.05
C GLN A 226 -11.27 -41.38 11.48
N LEU A 227 -10.38 -40.40 11.69
CA LEU A 227 -10.18 -39.79 13.00
C LEU A 227 -11.41 -38.99 13.46
N GLU A 228 -12.05 -38.26 12.56
CA GLU A 228 -13.30 -37.53 12.86
C GLU A 228 -14.43 -38.49 13.27
N GLU A 229 -14.55 -39.63 12.60
CA GLU A 229 -15.55 -40.65 12.94
C GLU A 229 -15.25 -41.30 14.30
N LEU A 230 -13.98 -41.62 14.58
CA LEU A 230 -13.56 -42.14 15.89
C LEU A 230 -13.78 -41.13 17.02
N LEU A 231 -13.70 -39.84 16.74
CA LEU A 231 -13.99 -38.79 17.73
C LEU A 231 -15.50 -38.64 17.95
N ARG A 232 -16.32 -38.77 16.89
CA ARG A 232 -17.79 -38.77 17.00
C ARG A 232 -18.36 -39.98 17.74
N CYS A 233 -17.71 -41.14 17.66
CA CYS A 233 -18.14 -42.34 18.39
C CYS A 233 -17.68 -42.39 19.87
N LYS A 234 -16.84 -41.45 20.30
CA LYS A 234 -16.32 -41.37 21.69
C LYS A 234 -17.06 -40.36 22.57
N THR A 235 -18.03 -39.63 22.02
CA THR A 235 -19.02 -38.80 22.74
C THR A 235 -20.33 -39.54 22.88
#